data_AF-A0A248THF8-F1
#
_entry.id   AF-A0A248THF8-F1
#
_cell.length_a   1.000
_cell.length_b   1.000
_cell.length_c   1.000
_cell.angle_alpha   90.00
_cell.angle_beta   90.00
_cell.angle_gamma   90.00
#
_symmetry.space_group_name_H-M   'P 1'
#
loop_
_entity.id
_entity.type
_entity.pdbx_description
1 polymer ?
#
loop_
_entity_poly.entity_id
_entity_poly.type
_entity_poly.pdbx_seq_one_letter_code
_entity_poly.pdbx_strand_id
1 'polypeptide(L)' 'MDKTVTFSFSSTIYEGIEATETFNFKELGIDENLDNEALKIEIERIFQAWVWDKLNISFSIFINKDNP' A
#
# COMPACT_ATOMS: atom_id res chain seq x y z
N MET A 1 17.01 6.22 15.29
CA MET A 1 15.90 5.25 15.22
C MET A 1 15.49 5.21 13.77
N ASP A 2 15.52 4.03 13.17
CA ASP A 2 15.06 3.86 11.79
C ASP A 2 13.54 4.12 11.74
N LYS A 3 13.06 4.80 10.69
CA LYS A 3 11.62 5.08 10.53
C LYS A 3 10.89 3.77 10.22
N THR A 4 9.74 3.57 10.84
CA THR A 4 8.88 2.40 10.64
C THR A 4 7.49 2.81 10.20
N VAL A 5 6.81 1.92 9.47
CA VAL A 5 5.41 2.05 9.11
C VAL A 5 4.67 0.76 9.42
N THR A 6 3.45 0.87 9.92
CA THR A 6 2.57 -0.28 10.15
C THR A 6 1.41 -0.22 9.18
N PHE A 7 1.24 -1.28 8.41
CA PHE A 7 0.07 -1.49 7.57
C PHE A 7 -0.91 -2.39 8.29
N SER A 8 -2.17 -2.00 8.28
CA SER A 8 -3.24 -2.80 8.86
C SER A 8 -4.53 -2.60 8.09
N PHE A 9 -5.27 -3.68 7.88
CA PHE A 9 -6.67 -3.61 7.46
C PHE A 9 -7.50 -4.62 8.24
N SER A 10 -8.79 -4.33 8.34
CA SER A 10 -9.81 -5.30 8.75
C SER A 10 -11.01 -5.15 7.82
N SER A 11 -11.59 -6.27 7.41
CA SER A 11 -12.82 -6.27 6.65
C SER A 11 -13.98 -5.93 7.57
N THR A 12 -14.84 -5.02 7.14
CA THR A 12 -16.09 -4.71 7.84
C THR A 12 -17.21 -5.70 7.51
N ILE A 13 -17.02 -6.58 6.52
CA ILE A 13 -18.06 -7.45 5.96
C ILE A 13 -17.76 -8.93 6.25
N TYR A 14 -16.49 -9.34 6.18
CA TYR A 14 -16.08 -10.73 6.32
C TYR A 14 -15.33 -10.93 7.64
N GLU A 15 -15.92 -11.73 8.53
CA GLU A 15 -15.31 -12.08 9.82
C GLU A 15 -13.98 -12.83 9.62
N GLY A 16 -12.95 -12.45 10.38
CA GLY A 16 -11.62 -13.06 10.32
C GLY A 16 -10.74 -12.61 9.16
N ILE A 17 -11.19 -11.66 8.32
CA ILE A 17 -10.37 -11.08 7.25
C ILE A 17 -9.70 -9.80 7.76
N GLU A 18 -8.49 -9.94 8.28
CA GLU A 18 -7.65 -8.86 8.77
C GLU A 18 -6.17 -9.18 8.57
N ALA A 19 -5.33 -8.15 8.50
CA ALA A 19 -3.88 -8.31 8.52
C ALA A 19 -3.24 -7.08 9.16
N THR A 20 -2.14 -7.27 9.88
CA THR A 20 -1.30 -6.20 10.41
C THR A 20 0.16 -6.59 10.27
N GLU A 21 0.96 -5.73 9.64
CA GLU A 21 2.40 -5.92 9.49
C GLU A 21 3.16 -4.61 9.65
N THR A 22 4.34 -4.67 10.26
CA THR A 22 5.21 -3.51 10.48
C THR A 22 6.49 -3.69 9.70
N PHE A 23 6.89 -2.63 9.01
CA PHE A 23 8.07 -2.59 8.17
C PHE A 23 8.97 -1.42 8.53
N ASN A 24 10.26 -1.60 8.32
CA ASN A 24 11.23 -0.52 8.29
C ASN A 24 11.19 0.17 6.93
N PHE A 25 11.41 1.49 6.88
CA PHE A 25 11.46 2.23 5.61
C PHE A 25 12.49 1.64 4.63
N LYS A 26 13.63 1.18 5.16
CA LYS A 26 14.69 0.51 4.40
C LYS A 26 14.23 -0.79 3.73
N GLU A 27 13.38 -1.57 4.40
CA GLU A 27 12.84 -2.83 3.84
C GLU A 27 11.88 -2.57 2.69
N LEU A 28 11.15 -1.44 2.77
CA LEU A 28 10.24 -0.99 1.72
C LEU A 28 10.95 -0.18 0.62
N GLY A 29 12.24 0.11 0.75
CA GLY A 29 13.00 0.93 -0.20
C GLY A 29 12.56 2.40 -0.23
N ILE A 30 11.94 2.90 0.84
CA ILE A 30 11.46 4.29 0.92
C ILE A 30 12.64 5.22 1.24
N ASP A 31 12.81 6.26 0.44
CA ASP A 31 13.79 7.33 0.74
C ASP A 31 13.29 8.18 1.91
N GLU A 32 14.10 8.23 2.98
CA GLU A 32 13.77 8.98 4.20
C GLU A 32 13.78 10.51 4.01
N ASN A 33 14.32 11.00 2.88
CA ASN A 33 14.41 12.41 2.51
C ASN A 33 13.24 12.90 1.66
N LEU A 34 12.26 12.05 1.34
CA LEU A 34 11.04 12.48 0.67
C LEU A 34 10.32 13.54 1.50
N ASP A 35 9.78 14.55 0.81
CA ASP A 35 8.85 15.48 1.44
C ASP A 35 7.54 14.77 1.85
N ASN A 36 6.73 15.43 2.66
CA ASN A 36 5.54 14.81 3.24
C ASN A 36 4.49 14.38 2.20
N GLU A 37 4.36 15.11 1.08
CA GLU A 37 3.38 14.75 0.04
C GLU A 37 3.88 13.55 -0.77
N ALA A 38 5.15 13.57 -1.18
CA ALA A 38 5.77 12.45 -1.89
C ALA A 38 5.81 11.18 -1.04
N LEU A 39 6.13 11.30 0.26
CA LEU A 39 6.12 10.18 1.20
C LEU A 39 4.71 9.57 1.34
N LYS A 40 3.67 10.41 1.42
CA LYS A 40 2.29 9.95 1.50
C LYS A 40 1.89 9.13 0.28
N ILE A 41 2.17 9.65 -0.93
CA ILE A 41 1.86 8.96 -2.19
C ILE A 41 2.59 7.61 -2.27
N GLU A 42 3.87 7.58 -1.89
CA GLU A 42 4.66 6.36 -1.93
C GLU A 42 4.16 5.32 -0.92
N ILE A 43 3.85 5.74 0.31
CA ILE A 43 3.26 4.85 1.32
C ILE A 43 1.89 4.31 0.86
N GLU A 44 1.02 5.15 0.28
CA GLU A 44 -0.28 4.72 -0.25
C GLU A 44 -0.12 3.68 -1.37
N ARG A 45 0.85 3.87 -2.27
CA ARG A 45 1.16 2.92 -3.35
C ARG A 45 1.63 1.56 -2.81
N ILE A 46 2.54 1.58 -1.85
CA ILE A 46 3.07 0.36 -1.21
C ILE A 46 1.95 -0.35 -0.42
N PHE A 47 1.13 0.40 0.32
CA PHE A 47 0.00 -0.15 1.07
C PHE A 47 -1.00 -0.86 0.13
N GLN A 48 -1.35 -0.25 -1.01
CA GLN A 48 -2.24 -0.89 -1.99
C GLN A 48 -1.68 -2.22 -2.51
N ALA A 49 -0.40 -2.25 -2.89
CA ALA A 49 0.26 -3.47 -3.33
C ALA A 49 0.26 -4.55 -2.23
N TRP A 50 0.55 -4.18 -0.98
CA TRP A 50 0.51 -5.08 0.16
C TRP A 50 -0.90 -5.64 0.41
N VAL A 51 -1.95 -4.82 0.35
CA VAL A 51 -3.34 -5.30 0.50
C VAL A 51 -3.70 -6.28 -0.62
N TRP A 52 -3.31 -6.00 -1.87
CA TRP A 52 -3.59 -6.89 -2.99
C TRP A 52 -2.88 -8.25 -2.85
N ASP A 53 -1.63 -8.26 -2.39
CA ASP A 53 -0.90 -9.49 -2.08
C ASP A 53 -1.59 -10.27 -0.95
N LYS A 54 -1.96 -9.60 0.16
CA LYS A 54 -2.65 -10.23 1.30
C LYS A 54 -4.00 -10.84 0.96
N LEU A 55 -4.77 -10.17 0.11
CA LEU A 55 -6.08 -10.65 -0.32
C LEU A 55 -6.00 -11.54 -1.57
N ASN A 56 -4.80 -11.82 -2.10
CA ASN A 56 -4.56 -12.57 -3.32
C ASN A 56 -5.42 -12.06 -4.50
N ILE A 57 -5.52 -10.74 -4.64
CA ILE A 57 -6.34 -10.09 -5.67
C ILE A 57 -5.49 -9.87 -6.92
N SER A 58 -5.94 -10.39 -8.06
CA SER A 58 -5.40 -10.09 -9.39
C SER A 58 -6.47 -9.39 -10.23
N PHE A 59 -6.13 -8.25 -10.86
CA PHE A 59 -7.06 -7.50 -11.71
C PHE A 59 -6.34 -6.76 -12.84
N SER A 60 -7.10 -6.27 -13.81
CA SER A 60 -6.60 -5.46 -14.93
C SER A 60 -7.46 -4.20 -15.07
N ILE A 61 -6.83 -3.03 -15.15
CA ILE A 61 -7.53 -1.76 -15.43
C ILE A 61 -7.31 -1.42 -16.90
N PHE A 62 -8.41 -1.15 -17.61
CA PHE A 62 -8.38 -0.62 -18.97
C PHE A 62 -8.83 0.84 -18.95
N ILE A 63 -7.99 1.74 -19.47
CA ILE A 63 -8.35 3.14 -19.69
C ILE A 63 -8.47 3.33 -21.20
N ASN A 64 -9.69 3.34 -21.71
CA ASN A 64 -9.96 3.72 -23.09
C ASN A 64 -10.04 5.24 -23.15
N LYS A 65 -9.14 5.86 -23.92
CA LYS A 65 -9.25 7.26 -24.29
C LYS A 65 -10.05 7.30 -25.59
N ASP A 66 -11.30 7.74 -25.53
CA ASP A 66 -12.02 8.08 -26.74
C ASP A 66 -11.23 9.19 -27.44
N ASN A 67 -10.76 8.91 -28.65
CA ASN A 67 -10.18 9.93 -29.52
C ASN A 67 -11.34 10.82 -30.00
N PRO A 68 -11.17 12.15 -30.00
CA PRO A 68 -12.25 13.12 -30.25
C PRO A 68 -12.89 12.99 -31.63
#